data_AF-A0A9D0CYF9-F1
#
_entry.id   AF-A0A9D0CYF9-F1
#
_cell.length_a   1.000
_cell.length_b   1.000
_cell.length_c   1.000
_cell.angle_alpha   90.00
_cell.angle_beta   90.00
_cell.angle_gamma   90.00
#
_symmetry.space_group_name_H-M   'P 1'
#
loop_
_entity.id
_entity.type
_entity.pdbx_description
1 polymer ?
#
loop_
_entity_poly.entity_id
_entity_poly.type
_entity_poly.pdbx_seq_one_letter_code
_entity_poly.pdbx_strand_id
1 'polypeptide(L)'
;MQTPSKLLCAAALALGLGASAFAGDTTSATRTMAHIMINMNHYPQESEKAKLKQIAESTSATTAEHILATSLLNVNHKIRQEDKPMLRRVMTSAASSETERQLAKALFRLKHRVSDKDKEVLSQLADH
;
A
#
# COMPACT_ATOMS: atom_id res chain seq x y z
N MET A 1 65.88 17.17 -22.11
CA MET A 1 65.01 17.25 -23.30
C MET A 1 63.85 16.29 -23.12
N GLN A 2 62.63 16.81 -23.30
CA GLN A 2 61.33 16.13 -23.48
C GLN A 2 60.65 15.47 -22.26
N THR A 3 59.32 15.58 -22.28
CA THR A 3 58.35 15.80 -21.19
C THR A 3 57.59 14.55 -20.73
N PRO A 4 56.88 14.60 -19.58
CA PRO A 4 56.11 13.48 -19.05
C PRO A 4 54.72 13.39 -19.69
N SER A 5 54.30 12.19 -20.10
CA SER A 5 52.93 11.96 -20.57
C SER A 5 52.08 11.35 -19.46
N LYS A 6 51.26 12.23 -18.85
CA LYS A 6 50.17 11.86 -17.94
C LYS A 6 49.02 11.31 -18.79
N LEU A 7 48.65 10.05 -18.59
CA LEU A 7 47.35 9.54 -19.01
C LEU A 7 46.51 9.34 -17.75
N LEU A 8 45.82 10.41 -17.35
CA LEU A 8 44.55 10.31 -16.65
C LEU A 8 43.54 9.74 -17.65
N CYS A 9 43.01 8.55 -17.38
CA CYS A 9 41.74 8.12 -17.95
C CYS A 9 40.66 8.26 -16.88
N ALA A 10 39.66 9.05 -17.24
CA ALA A 10 38.61 9.57 -16.40
C ALA A 10 37.53 8.53 -16.06
N ALA A 11 36.93 8.77 -14.89
CA ALA A 11 35.51 8.64 -14.58
C ALA A 11 34.80 7.33 -15.01
N ALA A 12 34.71 6.39 -14.07
CA ALA A 12 33.60 5.45 -14.04
C ALA A 12 32.31 6.22 -13.69
N LEU A 13 31.57 6.63 -14.73
CA LEU A 13 30.21 7.14 -14.60
C LEU A 13 29.27 5.96 -14.35
N ALA A 14 29.13 5.58 -13.08
CA ALA A 14 28.08 4.65 -12.65
C ALA A 14 26.73 5.38 -12.65
N LEU A 15 26.13 5.52 -13.83
CA LEU A 15 24.73 5.85 -13.99
C LEU A 15 23.91 4.57 -13.81
N GLY A 16 23.27 4.48 -12.65
CA GLY A 16 22.27 3.48 -12.32
C GLY A 16 21.34 4.02 -11.24
N LEU A 17 20.79 5.22 -11.45
CA LEU A 17 19.60 5.67 -10.73
C LEU A 17 18.44 4.76 -11.12
N GLY A 18 17.71 4.26 -10.12
CA GLY A 18 16.49 3.50 -10.36
C GLY A 18 15.90 2.75 -9.17
N ALA A 19 16.35 3.00 -7.93
CA ALA A 19 15.46 2.75 -6.81
C ALA A 19 14.40 3.85 -6.85
N SER A 20 13.27 3.57 -7.51
CA SER A 20 12.06 4.37 -7.35
C SER A 20 11.69 4.29 -5.87
N ALA A 21 12.23 5.21 -5.08
CA ALA A 21 11.76 5.49 -3.75
C ALA A 21 10.36 6.05 -3.92
N PHE A 22 9.37 5.16 -3.96
CA PHE A 22 8.02 5.50 -3.60
C PHE A 22 8.08 5.88 -2.12
N ALA A 23 8.43 7.13 -1.84
CA ALA A 23 8.12 7.73 -0.56
C ALA A 23 6.60 7.62 -0.43
N GLY A 24 6.15 6.67 0.39
CA GLY A 24 4.73 6.39 0.59
C GLY A 24 4.08 7.60 1.23
N ASP A 25 3.49 8.45 0.39
CA ASP A 25 2.51 9.44 0.81
C ASP A 25 1.35 8.67 1.46
N THR A 26 0.93 9.03 2.67
CA THR A 26 -0.17 8.34 3.39
C THR A 26 -1.47 8.34 2.57
N THR A 27 -1.67 9.39 1.76
CA THR A 27 -2.76 9.44 0.78
C THR A 27 -2.56 8.37 -0.31
N SER A 28 -1.32 8.12 -0.73
CA SER A 28 -1.02 7.08 -1.73
C SER A 28 -1.24 5.66 -1.21
N ALA A 29 -0.97 5.39 0.07
CA ALA A 29 -1.16 4.06 0.66
C ALA A 29 -2.65 3.69 0.75
N THR A 30 -3.45 4.58 1.32
CA THR A 30 -4.91 4.40 1.44
C THR A 30 -5.59 4.34 0.06
N ARG A 31 -5.21 5.21 -0.89
CA ARG A 31 -5.64 5.15 -2.30
C ARG A 31 -5.30 3.82 -2.96
N THR A 32 -4.07 3.34 -2.77
CA THR A 32 -3.63 2.05 -3.34
C THR A 32 -4.48 0.89 -2.80
N MET A 33 -4.74 0.86 -1.50
CA MET A 33 -5.61 -0.16 -0.89
C MET A 33 -7.05 -0.06 -1.42
N ALA A 34 -7.59 1.15 -1.58
CA ALA A 34 -8.91 1.36 -2.15
C ALA A 34 -9.01 0.82 -3.59
N HIS A 35 -8.03 1.16 -4.45
CA HIS A 35 -7.97 0.65 -5.82
C HIS A 35 -7.90 -0.87 -5.88
N ILE A 36 -7.08 -1.49 -5.02
CA ILE A 36 -7.00 -2.96 -4.96
C ILE A 36 -8.37 -3.52 -4.56
N MET A 37 -9.02 -2.99 -3.53
CA MET A 37 -10.33 -3.49 -3.09
C MET A 37 -11.41 -3.38 -4.18
N ILE A 38 -11.44 -2.29 -4.95
CA ILE A 38 -12.42 -2.09 -6.04
C ILE A 38 -12.22 -3.11 -7.17
N ASN A 39 -10.96 -3.35 -7.55
CA ASN A 39 -10.60 -4.19 -8.70
C ASN A 39 -10.40 -5.67 -8.31
N MET A 40 -10.42 -5.97 -7.02
CA MET A 40 -10.24 -7.32 -6.50
C MET A 40 -11.44 -8.20 -6.88
N ASN A 41 -11.14 -9.29 -7.59
CA ASN A 41 -12.16 -10.26 -7.98
C ASN A 41 -12.50 -11.21 -6.82
N HIS A 42 -11.50 -11.90 -6.25
CA HIS A 42 -11.65 -12.87 -5.15
C HIS A 42 -10.61 -12.67 -4.04
N TYR A 43 -9.36 -12.40 -4.42
CA TYR A 43 -8.23 -12.08 -3.57
C TYR A 43 -7.25 -11.20 -4.37
N PRO A 44 -6.33 -10.47 -3.71
CA PRO A 44 -5.36 -9.63 -4.41
C PRO A 44 -4.45 -10.47 -5.31
N GLN A 45 -4.22 -10.02 -6.53
CA GLN A 45 -3.28 -10.63 -7.48
C GLN A 45 -1.83 -10.40 -7.04
N GLU A 46 -0.87 -11.13 -7.60
CA GLU A 46 0.54 -11.04 -7.19
C GLU A 46 1.12 -9.62 -7.25
N SER A 47 0.78 -8.84 -8.29
CA SER A 47 1.19 -7.44 -8.40
C SER A 47 0.58 -6.55 -7.31
N GLU A 48 -0.64 -6.87 -6.87
CA GLU A 48 -1.33 -6.15 -5.80
C GLU A 48 -0.77 -6.55 -4.44
N LYS A 49 -0.50 -7.84 -4.22
CA LYS A 49 0.19 -8.35 -3.03
C LYS A 49 1.56 -7.71 -2.84
N ALA A 50 2.32 -7.50 -3.92
CA ALA A 50 3.60 -6.80 -3.86
C ALA A 50 3.45 -5.36 -3.33
N LYS A 51 2.45 -4.62 -3.82
CA LYS A 51 2.14 -3.26 -3.33
C LYS A 51 1.69 -3.27 -1.87
N LEU A 52 0.83 -4.21 -1.49
CA LEU A 52 0.37 -4.36 -0.10
C LEU A 52 1.51 -4.69 0.85
N LYS A 53 2.43 -5.56 0.43
CA LYS A 53 3.64 -5.89 1.19
C LYS A 53 4.53 -4.66 1.37
N GLN A 54 4.73 -3.87 0.32
CA GLN A 54 5.47 -2.60 0.41
C GLN A 54 4.86 -1.64 1.43
N ILE A 55 3.52 -1.48 1.44
CA ILE A 55 2.83 -0.64 2.43
C ILE A 55 2.99 -1.24 3.84
N ALA A 56 2.79 -2.55 3.98
CA ALA A 56 2.89 -3.25 5.26
C ALA A 56 4.30 -3.22 5.88
N GLU A 57 5.34 -3.07 5.07
CA GLU A 57 6.75 -3.01 5.50
C GLU A 57 7.30 -1.57 5.52
N SER A 58 6.53 -0.57 5.09
CA SER A 58 6.99 0.82 4.98
C SER A 58 7.14 1.49 6.35
N THR A 59 8.31 2.06 6.64
CA THR A 59 8.53 2.84 7.87
C THR A 59 7.79 4.17 7.89
N SER A 60 7.26 4.63 6.74
CA SER A 60 6.47 5.86 6.65
C SER A 60 4.96 5.62 6.81
N ALA A 61 4.51 4.37 6.85
CA ALA A 61 3.10 4.04 6.97
C ALA A 61 2.61 4.23 8.42
N THR A 62 1.34 4.59 8.57
CA THR A 62 0.70 4.65 9.88
C THR A 62 0.46 3.25 10.43
N THR A 63 0.28 3.13 11.75
CA THR A 63 -0.14 1.86 12.36
C THR A 63 -1.44 1.31 11.74
N ALA A 64 -2.37 2.17 11.36
CA ALA A 64 -3.62 1.75 10.73
C ALA A 64 -3.38 1.25 9.29
N GLU A 65 -2.53 1.92 8.51
CA GLU A 65 -2.14 1.48 7.17
C GLU A 65 -1.46 0.11 7.21
N HIS A 66 -0.56 -0.13 8.16
CA HIS A 66 0.04 -1.45 8.37
C HIS A 66 -1.01 -2.54 8.62
N ILE A 67 -1.98 -2.27 9.50
CA ILE A 67 -3.07 -3.22 9.81
C ILE A 67 -3.92 -3.47 8.57
N LEU A 68 -4.31 -2.42 7.85
CA LEU A 68 -5.14 -2.51 6.65
C LEU A 68 -4.44 -3.29 5.54
N ALA A 69 -3.19 -2.96 5.23
CA ALA A 69 -2.42 -3.61 4.19
C ALA A 69 -2.16 -5.08 4.51
N THR A 70 -1.80 -5.40 5.76
CA THR A 70 -1.60 -6.78 6.21
C THR A 70 -2.90 -7.58 6.13
N SER A 71 -4.02 -7.01 6.57
CA SER A 71 -5.33 -7.68 6.53
C SER A 71 -5.79 -7.91 5.10
N LEU A 72 -5.56 -6.96 4.19
CA LEU A 72 -5.92 -7.07 2.78
C LEU A 72 -5.02 -8.07 2.04
N LEU A 73 -3.72 -8.09 2.32
CA LEU A 73 -2.76 -9.08 1.80
C LEU A 73 -3.19 -10.52 2.12
N ASN A 74 -3.78 -10.69 3.29
CA ASN A 74 -4.25 -11.94 3.85
C ASN A 74 -5.63 -12.40 3.36
N VAL A 75 -6.33 -11.60 2.55
CA VAL A 75 -7.66 -11.95 2.05
C VAL A 75 -7.59 -13.20 1.17
N ASN A 76 -8.38 -14.20 1.54
CA ASN A 76 -8.70 -15.33 0.70
C ASN A 76 -10.21 -15.57 0.77
N HIS A 77 -10.95 -15.04 -0.21
CA HIS A 77 -12.43 -15.00 -0.27
C HIS A 77 -13.15 -14.18 0.81
N LYS A 78 -12.51 -13.90 1.94
CA LYS A 78 -13.00 -13.06 3.05
C LYS A 78 -11.83 -12.70 3.96
N ILE A 79 -12.08 -11.81 4.91
CA ILE A 79 -11.12 -11.49 5.98
C ILE A 79 -10.90 -12.67 6.92
N ARG A 80 -9.63 -12.92 7.26
CA ARG A 80 -9.22 -13.91 8.27
C ARG A 80 -9.78 -13.54 9.63
N GLN A 81 -10.13 -14.53 10.44
CA GLN A 81 -10.74 -14.25 11.75
C GLN A 81 -9.76 -13.51 12.66
N GLU A 82 -8.47 -13.82 12.54
CA GLU A 82 -7.37 -13.23 13.27
C GLU A 82 -7.20 -11.72 13.01
N ASP A 83 -7.56 -11.24 11.81
CA ASP A 83 -7.42 -9.83 11.43
C ASP A 83 -8.58 -8.97 11.94
N LYS A 84 -9.74 -9.57 12.22
CA LYS A 84 -10.97 -8.84 12.60
C LYS A 84 -10.84 -7.97 13.87
N PRO A 85 -10.20 -8.41 14.97
CA PRO A 85 -9.99 -7.55 16.13
C PRO A 85 -9.15 -6.32 15.79
N MET A 86 -8.12 -6.46 14.94
CA MET A 86 -7.25 -5.36 14.55
C MET A 86 -7.99 -4.36 13.65
N LEU A 87 -8.79 -4.83 12.71
CA LEU A 87 -9.66 -3.96 11.91
C LEU A 87 -10.67 -3.20 12.77
N ARG A 88 -11.27 -3.84 13.78
CA ARG A 88 -12.16 -3.14 14.74
C ARG A 88 -11.42 -2.04 15.49
N ARG A 89 -10.16 -2.27 15.89
CA ARG A 89 -9.34 -1.23 16.53
C ARG A 89 -9.14 -0.03 15.62
N VAL A 90 -8.85 -0.24 14.33
CA VAL A 90 -8.74 0.87 13.35
C VAL A 90 -10.07 1.61 13.23
N MET A 91 -11.19 0.90 13.10
CA MET A 91 -12.53 1.50 12.97
C MET A 91 -12.91 2.41 14.13
N THR A 92 -12.45 2.12 15.35
CA THR A 92 -12.80 2.86 16.58
C THR A 92 -11.69 3.78 17.08
N SER A 93 -10.51 3.78 16.45
CA SER A 93 -9.38 4.57 16.89
C SER A 93 -9.56 6.04 16.51
N ALA A 94 -9.41 6.93 17.51
CA ALA A 94 -9.33 8.37 17.29
C ALA A 94 -8.04 8.79 16.58
N ALA A 95 -6.97 7.97 16.68
CA ALA A 95 -5.71 8.20 15.99
C ALA A 95 -5.75 7.81 14.51
N SER A 96 -6.76 7.04 14.08
CA SER A 96 -6.95 6.73 12.66
C SER A 96 -7.59 7.89 11.92
N SER A 97 -7.21 8.11 10.66
CA SER A 97 -7.88 9.06 9.78
C SER A 97 -9.29 8.57 9.42
N GLU A 98 -10.13 9.47 8.89
CA GLU A 98 -11.44 9.06 8.41
C GLU A 98 -11.35 8.08 7.23
N THR A 99 -10.39 8.32 6.31
CA THR A 99 -10.07 7.42 5.20
C THR A 99 -9.71 6.02 5.68
N GLU A 100 -8.82 5.90 6.69
CA GLU A 100 -8.43 4.61 7.26
C GLU A 100 -9.62 3.90 7.92
N ARG A 101 -10.49 4.63 8.64
CA ARG A 101 -11.71 4.06 9.22
C ARG A 101 -12.68 3.56 8.16
N GLN A 102 -12.82 4.27 7.04
CA GLN A 102 -13.68 3.86 5.92
C GLN A 102 -13.15 2.61 5.23
N LEU A 103 -11.85 2.55 4.95
CA LEU A 103 -11.18 1.35 4.45
C LEU A 103 -11.37 0.16 5.39
N ALA A 104 -11.17 0.35 6.70
CA ALA A 104 -11.37 -0.70 7.70
C ALA A 104 -12.81 -1.22 7.70
N LYS A 105 -13.81 -0.34 7.61
CA LYS A 105 -15.23 -0.71 7.54
C LYS A 105 -15.54 -1.53 6.29
N ALA A 106 -15.08 -1.08 5.12
CA ALA A 106 -15.29 -1.79 3.86
C ALA A 106 -14.60 -3.16 3.87
N LEU A 107 -13.36 -3.21 4.36
CA LEU A 107 -12.57 -4.43 4.46
C LEU A 107 -13.20 -5.42 5.47
N PHE A 108 -13.65 -4.94 6.62
CA PHE A 108 -14.34 -5.76 7.62
C PHE A 108 -15.65 -6.38 7.10
N ARG A 109 -16.37 -5.66 6.22
CA ARG A 109 -17.58 -6.15 5.55
C ARG A 109 -17.29 -7.06 4.36
N LEU A 110 -16.04 -7.14 3.91
CA LEU A 110 -15.64 -7.94 2.76
C LEU A 110 -16.00 -9.41 3.00
N LYS A 111 -16.90 -9.89 2.16
CA LYS A 111 -17.20 -11.31 1.96
C LYS A 111 -16.62 -11.68 0.60
N HIS A 112 -17.44 -12.19 -0.32
CA HIS A 112 -17.00 -12.58 -1.65
C HIS A 112 -16.52 -11.39 -2.52
N ARG A 113 -17.24 -10.27 -2.46
CA ARG A 113 -16.94 -9.03 -3.19
C ARG A 113 -17.23 -7.83 -2.31
N VAL A 114 -16.61 -6.70 -2.64
CA VAL A 114 -16.97 -5.40 -2.08
C VAL A 114 -18.42 -5.06 -2.49
N SER A 115 -19.22 -4.59 -1.53
CA SER A 115 -20.62 -4.19 -1.78
C SER A 115 -20.67 -2.92 -2.64
N ASP A 116 -21.78 -2.67 -3.35
CA ASP A 116 -21.88 -1.48 -4.21
C ASP A 116 -21.75 -0.17 -3.43
N LYS A 117 -22.32 -0.13 -2.22
CA LYS A 117 -22.14 0.98 -1.27
C LYS A 117 -20.67 1.18 -0.88
N ASP A 118 -19.96 0.08 -0.62
CA ASP A 118 -18.53 0.16 -0.28
C ASP A 118 -17.70 0.57 -1.51
N LYS A 119 -18.05 0.13 -2.72
CA LYS A 119 -17.36 0.56 -3.95
C LYS A 119 -17.50 2.05 -4.20
N GLU A 120 -18.69 2.62 -3.97
CA GLU A 120 -18.91 4.07 -4.10
C GLU A 120 -17.97 4.86 -3.18
N VAL A 121 -17.94 4.48 -1.89
CA VAL A 121 -17.02 5.09 -0.91
C VAL A 121 -15.57 4.91 -1.34
N LEU A 122 -15.17 3.68 -1.67
CA LEU A 122 -13.78 3.39 -2.06
C LEU A 122 -13.36 4.13 -3.33
N SER A 123 -14.28 4.36 -4.28
CA SER A 123 -13.97 5.08 -5.52
C SER A 123 -13.64 6.54 -5.23
N GLN A 124 -14.42 7.17 -4.34
CA GLN A 124 -14.11 8.53 -3.86
C GLN A 124 -12.72 8.57 -3.20
N LEU A 125 -12.39 7.58 -2.36
CA LEU A 125 -11.06 7.48 -1.73
C LEU A 125 -9.94 7.20 -2.74
N ALA A 126 -10.23 6.55 -3.86
CA ALA A 126 -9.26 6.23 -4.90
C ALA A 126 -8.97 7.43 -5.82
N ASP A 127 -9.93 8.34 -6.01
CA ASP A 127 -9.83 9.46 -6.93
C ASP A 127 -9.18 10.72 -6.31
N HIS A 128 -9.12 10.83 -4.98
CA HIS A 128 -8.51 11.95 -4.22
C HIS A 128 -7.07 11.70 -3.81
#